data_AF-A0A0V1DNP4-F1
#
_entry.id   AF-A0A0V1DNP4-F1
#
_cell.length_a   1.000
_cell.length_b   1.000
_cell.length_c   1.000
_cell.angle_alpha   90.00
_cell.angle_beta   90.00
_cell.angle_gamma   90.00
#
_symmetry.space_group_name_H-M   'P 1'
#
loop_
_entity.id
_entity.type
_entity.pdbx_description
1 polymer ?
#
loop_
_entity_poly.entity_id
_entity_poly.type
_entity_poly.pdbx_seq_one_letter_code
_entity_poly.pdbx_strand_id
1 'polypeptide(L)'
;MRSEEESQSIESSPSAGKIRNFKGTSLNEQLDSGLKLQADLLGILLRFRRFRVALQSDIAKMFLQVGLREEDRDVCRFLWRKDGP
;
A
#
# COMPACT_ATOMS: atom_id res chain seq x y z
N MET A 1 0.45 -37.49 3.38
CA MET A 1 -0.57 -36.45 3.60
C MET A 1 0.02 -35.34 4.49
N ARG A 2 1.17 -34.82 4.08
CA ARG A 2 2.02 -33.86 4.79
C ARG A 2 2.65 -33.02 3.69
N SER A 3 1.85 -32.15 3.08
CA SER A 3 2.30 -31.41 1.89
C SER A 3 1.41 -30.23 1.46
N GLU A 4 0.44 -29.80 2.27
CA GLU A 4 -0.34 -28.58 1.95
C GLU A 4 -0.29 -27.50 3.04
N GLU A 5 -0.07 -27.87 4.32
CA GLU A 5 0.02 -26.89 5.42
C GLU A 5 1.36 -26.11 5.46
N GLU A 6 2.45 -26.66 4.94
CA GLU A 6 3.75 -25.97 4.93
C GLU A 6 3.81 -24.83 3.89
N SER A 7 3.02 -24.90 2.82
CA SER A 7 2.99 -23.85 1.78
C SER A 7 2.31 -22.57 2.26
N GLN A 8 1.36 -22.65 3.20
CA GLN A 8 0.70 -21.47 3.77
C GLN A 8 1.55 -20.72 4.80
N SER A 9 2.64 -21.33 5.29
CA SER A 9 3.46 -20.72 6.34
C SER A 9 4.54 -19.78 5.80
N ILE A 10 4.87 -19.83 4.50
CA ILE A 10 6.03 -19.10 3.94
C ILE A 10 5.69 -17.66 3.52
N GLU A 11 4.42 -17.28 3.38
CA GLU A 11 4.05 -15.93 2.92
C GLU A 11 3.91 -14.88 4.04
N SER A 12 4.04 -15.28 5.30
CA SER A 12 3.95 -14.37 6.45
C SER A 12 5.28 -13.66 6.76
N SER A 13 5.81 -12.92 5.78
CA SER A 13 6.90 -11.96 6.04
C SER A 13 6.36 -10.78 6.87
N PRO A 14 6.87 -10.50 8.09
CA PRO A 14 6.27 -9.53 8.99
C PRO A 14 6.82 -8.13 8.70
N SER A 15 6.20 -7.45 7.74
CA SER A 15 6.19 -5.97 7.69
C SER A 15 4.78 -5.42 7.41
N ALA A 16 3.78 -6.29 7.29
CA ALA A 16 2.40 -5.88 7.03
C ALA A 16 1.72 -5.45 8.33
N GLY A 17 1.30 -4.19 8.41
CA GLY A 17 0.41 -3.72 9.47
C GLY A 17 -0.84 -4.62 9.60
N LYS A 18 -1.37 -4.75 10.81
CA LYS A 18 -2.50 -5.66 11.12
C LYS A 18 -3.68 -5.44 10.16
N ILE A 19 -3.89 -6.38 9.24
CA ILE A 19 -4.99 -6.35 8.28
C ILE A 19 -6.28 -6.74 9.00
N ARG A 20 -7.32 -5.93 8.87
CA ARG A 20 -8.65 -6.24 9.42
C ARG A 20 -9.45 -6.99 8.38
N ASN A 21 -9.80 -8.24 8.70
CA ASN A 21 -10.60 -9.09 7.84
C ASN A 21 -12.06 -9.07 8.31
N PHE A 22 -12.98 -8.95 7.36
CA PHE A 22 -14.41 -9.11 7.58
C PHE A 22 -14.93 -10.18 6.62
N LYS A 23 -15.64 -11.18 7.14
CA LYS A 23 -16.12 -12.33 6.35
C LYS A 23 -15.01 -13.03 5.53
N GLY A 24 -13.80 -13.09 6.07
CA GLY A 24 -12.67 -13.77 5.44
C GLY A 24 -11.99 -13.00 4.30
N THR A 25 -12.34 -11.73 4.06
CA THR A 25 -11.63 -10.88 3.10
C THR A 25 -11.28 -9.51 3.69
N SER A 26 -10.31 -8.82 3.08
CA SER A 26 -9.90 -7.46 3.42
C SER A 26 -10.22 -6.47 2.29
N LEU A 27 -10.27 -5.17 2.60
CA LEU A 27 -10.50 -4.13 1.58
C LEU A 27 -9.47 -4.21 0.44
N ASN A 28 -8.19 -4.42 0.76
CA ASN A 28 -7.11 -4.46 -0.23
C ASN A 28 -7.22 -5.65 -1.18
N GLU A 29 -7.83 -6.77 -0.76
CA GLU A 29 -8.09 -7.93 -1.64
C GLU A 29 -9.25 -7.68 -2.61
N GLN A 30 -10.16 -6.76 -2.27
CA GLN A 30 -11.32 -6.44 -3.09
C GLN A 30 -11.05 -5.29 -4.08
N LEU A 31 -9.92 -4.59 -3.96
CA LEU A 31 -9.52 -3.51 -4.85
C LEU A 31 -8.72 -4.04 -6.04
N ASP A 32 -9.02 -3.54 -7.23
CA ASP A 32 -8.16 -3.78 -8.40
C ASP A 32 -6.87 -2.96 -8.26
N SER A 33 -5.74 -3.66 -8.23
CA SER A 33 -4.41 -3.07 -8.07
C SER A 33 -3.97 -2.21 -9.26
N GLY A 34 -4.57 -2.40 -10.44
CA GLY A 34 -4.23 -1.65 -11.64
C GLY A 34 -2.78 -1.79 -12.10
N LEU A 35 -2.33 -0.88 -12.96
CA LEU A 35 -0.96 -0.87 -13.48
C LEU A 35 0.02 -0.25 -12.47
N LYS A 36 1.24 -0.78 -12.42
CA LYS A 36 2.33 -0.18 -11.65
C LYS A 36 2.79 1.14 -12.29
N LEU A 37 2.35 2.26 -11.71
CA LEU A 37 2.74 3.61 -12.15
C LEU A 37 4.06 4.10 -11.54
N GLN A 38 4.59 3.41 -10.53
CA GLN A 38 5.82 3.78 -9.87
C GLN A 38 7.03 3.56 -10.80
N ALA A 39 7.82 4.62 -10.99
CA ALA A 39 9.07 4.53 -11.71
C ALA A 39 10.06 3.60 -10.99
N ASP A 40 10.90 2.93 -11.78
CA ASP A 40 11.93 2.04 -11.24
C ASP A 40 12.91 2.80 -10.35
N LEU A 41 13.04 2.36 -9.10
CA LEU A 41 13.88 3.01 -8.09
C LEU A 41 15.34 3.00 -8.51
N LEU A 42 15.84 1.90 -9.07
CA LEU A 42 17.23 1.81 -9.51
C LEU A 42 17.51 2.81 -10.63
N GLY A 43 16.62 2.90 -11.61
CA GLY A 43 16.69 3.89 -12.68
C GLY A 43 16.61 5.35 -12.17
N ILE A 44 15.85 5.61 -11.12
CA ILE A 44 15.85 6.94 -10.45
C ILE A 44 17.23 7.21 -9.82
N LEU A 45 17.77 6.28 -9.03
CA LEU A 45 19.05 6.46 -8.33
C LEU A 45 20.22 6.64 -9.30
N LEU A 46 20.25 5.89 -10.40
CA LEU A 46 21.28 6.02 -11.44
C LEU A 46 21.25 7.41 -12.09
N ARG A 47 20.06 7.94 -12.40
CA ARG A 47 19.90 9.31 -12.95
C ARG A 47 20.24 10.39 -11.94
N PHE A 48 19.89 10.19 -10.67
CA PHE A 48 20.20 11.13 -9.59
C PHE A 48 21.71 11.30 -9.41
N ARG A 49 22.49 10.22 -9.62
CA ARG A 49 23.96 10.23 -9.54
C ARG A 49 24.65 10.83 -10.78
N ARG A 50 23.93 11.10 -11.87
CA ARG A 50 24.50 11.62 -13.13
C ARG A 50 25.09 13.03 -12.98
N PHE A 51 24.58 13.83 -12.04
CA PHE A 51 24.98 15.22 -11.86
C PHE A 51 25.64 15.43 -10.50
N ARG A 52 26.51 16.45 -10.42
CA ARG A 52 27.27 16.78 -9.20
C ARG A 52 26.37 17.30 -8.06
N VAL A 53 25.25 17.91 -8.40
CA VAL A 53 24.31 18.51 -7.46
C VAL A 53 22.92 17.95 -7.76
N ALA A 54 22.20 17.57 -6.71
CA ALA A 54 20.87 17.02 -6.82
C ALA A 54 19.90 17.79 -5.92
N LEU A 55 18.66 17.94 -6.38
CA LEU A 55 17.58 18.59 -5.66
C LEU A 55 16.59 17.51 -5.19
N GLN A 56 16.19 17.59 -3.93
CA GLN A 56 15.23 16.68 -3.33
C GLN A 56 14.23 17.50 -2.51
N SER A 57 12.95 17.13 -2.60
CA SER A 57 11.88 17.65 -1.77
C SER A 57 10.91 16.52 -1.47
N ASP A 58 10.26 16.59 -0.31
CA ASP A 58 9.17 15.70 0.06
C ASP A 58 7.82 16.31 -0.33
N ILE A 59 6.87 15.45 -0.73
CA ILE A 59 5.47 15.85 -0.91
C ILE A 59 4.70 15.42 0.34
N ALA A 60 4.68 16.32 1.32
CA ALA A 60 3.92 16.11 2.52
C ALA A 60 2.44 15.90 2.16
N LYS A 61 1.83 14.83 2.67
CA LYS A 61 0.38 14.65 2.48
C LYS A 61 0.02 13.96 1.15
N MET A 62 0.95 13.36 0.40
CA MET A 62 0.76 13.10 -1.05
C MET A 62 -0.58 12.44 -1.42
N PHE A 63 -1.02 11.41 -0.69
CA PHE A 63 -2.28 10.72 -1.00
C PHE A 63 -3.53 11.58 -0.77
N LEU A 64 -3.45 12.57 0.11
CA LEU A 64 -4.57 13.49 0.39
C LEU A 64 -4.68 14.62 -0.63
N GLN A 65 -3.66 14.82 -1.47
CA GLN A 65 -3.70 15.82 -2.54
C GLN A 65 -4.45 15.30 -3.79
N VAL A 66 -4.75 14.01 -3.85
CA VAL A 66 -5.49 13.38 -4.95
C VAL A 66 -6.98 13.35 -4.59
N GLY A 67 -7.82 13.96 -5.44
CA GLY A 67 -9.27 13.93 -5.28
C GLY A 67 -9.86 12.56 -5.61
N LEU A 68 -10.80 12.09 -4.78
CA LEU A 68 -11.59 10.90 -5.05
C LEU A 68 -12.87 11.27 -5.80
N ARG A 69 -13.22 10.43 -6.78
CA ARG A 69 -14.53 10.45 -7.43
C ARG A 69 -15.62 10.25 -6.38
N GLU A 70 -16.80 10.84 -6.60
CA GLU A 70 -17.86 10.85 -5.59
C GLU A 70 -18.34 9.44 -5.26
N GLU A 71 -18.41 8.57 -6.27
CA GLU A 71 -18.79 7.17 -6.15
C GLU A 71 -17.82 6.32 -5.30
N ASP A 72 -16.54 6.69 -5.22
CA ASP A 72 -15.49 5.90 -4.56
C ASP A 72 -15.20 6.35 -3.11
N ARG A 73 -15.81 7.45 -2.63
CA ARG A 73 -15.50 8.00 -1.29
C ARG A 73 -15.90 7.07 -0.15
N ASP A 74 -16.94 6.27 -0.37
CA ASP A 74 -17.54 5.42 0.65
C ASP A 74 -16.62 4.28 1.09
N VAL A 75 -15.77 3.78 0.20
CA VAL A 75 -14.80 2.71 0.50
C VAL A 75 -13.56 3.22 1.26
N CYS A 76 -13.33 4.54 1.29
CA CYS A 76 -12.21 5.17 2.02
C CYS A 76 -12.61 5.66 3.43
N ARG A 77 -13.80 5.32 3.94
CA ARG A 77 -14.25 5.73 5.27
C ARG A 77 -13.50 5.01 6.38
N PHE A 78 -13.26 5.71 7.49
CA PHE A 78 -12.65 5.14 8.69
C PHE A 78 -13.68 5.01 9.81
N LEU A 79 -13.65 3.87 10.50
CA LEU A 79 -14.43 3.68 11.72
C LEU A 79 -13.72 4.40 12.88
N TRP A 80 -14.35 5.47 13.39
CA TRP A 80 -13.89 6.17 14.58
C TRP A 80 -14.63 5.65 15.83
N ARG A 81 -13.89 5.14 16.82
CA ARG A 81 -14.44 4.70 18.12
C ARG A 81 -13.94 5.63 19.21
N LYS A 82 -14.84 6.11 20.08
CA LYS A 82 -14.49 6.98 21.23
C LYS A 82 -13.80 6.20 22.34
N ASP A 83 -14.24 4.96 22.52
CA ASP A 83 -13.60 3.99 23.39
C ASP A 83 -12.54 3.30 22.52
N GLY A 84 -11.29 3.28 22.99
CA GLY A 84 -10.15 2.72 22.26
C GLY A 84 -10.34 1.26 21.81
N PRO A 85 -9.37 0.68 21.08
CA PRO A 85 -9.46 -0.68 20.59
C PRO A 85 -9.86 -1.69 21.68
#